data_AF-A0A4R3JJ25-F1
#
_entry.id   AF-A0A4R3JJ25-F1
#
_cell.length_a   1.000
_cell.length_b   1.000
_cell.length_c   1.000
_cell.angle_alpha   90.00
_cell.angle_beta   90.00
_cell.angle_gamma   90.00
#
_symmetry.space_group_name_H-M   'P 1'
#
loop_
_entity.id
_entity.type
_entity.pdbx_description
1 polymer ?
#
loop_
_entity_poly.entity_id
_entity_poly.type
_entity_poly.pdbx_seq_one_letter_code
_entity_poly.pdbx_strand_id
1 'polypeptide(L)'
;MEAFLKVCGELRVASVVAVIAAIVFMVKILSVVRDYLHGKWEIEKQKKEKFNEVLEYVEKYPKWHQQSIEIRDNLAESIYLLSEEMKQMNNSMHELEKTSHEGLALTWRYRILRFNDEIKQGIRHTEEHFNQILEDITKYNRYCKEHPKFPNDKAVCAIENIRRVYQQCSEEGSFL
;
A
#
# COMPACT_ATOMS: atom_id res chain seq x y z
N MET A 1 -6.41 90.95 30.75
CA MET A 1 -7.76 91.18 31.31
C MET A 1 -8.55 92.26 30.55
N GLU A 2 -7.92 93.27 29.95
CA GLU A 2 -8.64 94.34 29.23
C GLU A 2 -9.24 93.93 27.87
N ALA A 3 -8.62 92.99 27.16
CA ALA A 3 -9.15 92.52 25.86
C ALA A 3 -10.42 91.66 25.98
N PHE A 4 -10.66 91.03 27.13
CA PHE A 4 -11.77 90.10 27.36
C PHE A 4 -13.09 90.86 27.68
N LEU A 5 -12.96 92.02 28.32
CA LEU A 5 -14.08 92.88 28.71
C LEU A 5 -14.68 93.67 27.53
N LYS A 6 -13.93 93.85 26.43
CA LYS A 6 -14.38 94.64 25.27
C LYS A 6 -15.30 93.86 24.31
N VAL A 7 -15.23 92.53 24.33
CA VAL A 7 -16.03 91.64 23.47
C VAL A 7 -17.31 91.16 24.18
N CYS A 8 -17.32 91.12 25.52
CA CYS A 8 -18.43 90.60 26.32
C CYS A 8 -19.30 91.72 26.92
N GLY A 9 -19.54 92.79 26.16
CA GLY A 9 -20.08 94.06 26.64
C GLY A 9 -21.48 94.04 27.27
N GLU A 10 -22.26 92.96 27.16
CA GLU A 10 -23.61 92.86 27.77
C GLU A 10 -23.98 91.47 28.32
N LEU A 11 -23.05 90.51 28.36
CA LEU A 11 -23.34 89.13 28.78
C LEU A 11 -22.70 88.81 30.15
N ARG A 12 -23.53 88.36 31.11
CA ARG A 12 -23.07 87.86 32.43
C ARG A 12 -21.99 86.81 32.22
N VAL A 13 -20.83 86.95 32.88
CA VAL A 13 -19.69 86.00 32.79
C VAL A 13 -20.13 84.53 32.94
N ALA A 14 -21.15 84.26 33.75
CA ALA A 14 -21.75 82.93 33.92
C ALA A 14 -22.35 82.33 32.63
N SER A 15 -22.99 83.12 31.76
CA SER A 15 -23.57 82.60 30.51
C SER A 15 -22.47 82.25 29.49
N VAL A 16 -21.40 83.04 29.44
CA VAL A 16 -20.23 82.76 28.60
C VAL A 16 -19.55 81.45 29.02
N VAL A 17 -19.37 81.24 30.32
CA VAL A 17 -18.81 79.99 30.87
C VAL A 17 -19.71 78.79 30.56
N ALA A 18 -21.04 78.94 30.69
CA ALA A 18 -21.99 77.87 30.37
C ALA A 18 -21.97 77.48 28.88
N VAL A 19 -21.85 78.46 27.97
CA VAL A 19 -21.73 78.20 26.52
C VAL A 19 -20.42 77.47 26.20
N ILE A 20 -19.30 77.88 26.81
CA ILE A 20 -18.02 77.19 26.62
C ILE A 20 -18.09 75.75 27.14
N ALA A 21 -18.68 75.53 28.31
CA ALA A 21 -18.88 74.19 28.87
C ALA A 21 -19.77 73.31 27.97
N ALA A 22 -20.84 73.87 27.39
CA ALA A 22 -21.70 73.18 26.43
C ALA A 22 -20.96 72.81 25.14
N ILE A 23 -20.12 73.71 24.62
CA ILE A 23 -19.27 73.44 23.44
C ILE A 23 -18.29 72.31 23.74
N VAL A 24 -17.61 72.35 24.89
CA VAL A 24 -16.68 71.28 25.32
C VAL A 24 -17.41 69.94 25.46
N PHE A 25 -18.61 69.95 26.03
CA PHE A 25 -19.44 68.75 26.15
C PHE A 25 -19.85 68.19 24.78
N MET A 26 -20.26 69.05 23.84
CA MET A 26 -20.59 68.65 22.47
C MET A 26 -19.38 68.06 21.72
N VAL A 27 -18.20 68.67 21.85
CA VAL A 27 -16.96 68.15 21.25
C VAL A 27 -16.61 66.77 21.83
N LYS A 28 -16.79 66.58 23.14
CA LYS A 28 -16.53 65.30 23.80
C LYS A 28 -17.52 64.21 23.37
N ILE A 29 -18.79 64.54 23.14
CA ILE A 29 -19.76 63.60 22.56
C ILE A 29 -19.34 63.21 21.15
N LEU A 30 -18.93 64.18 20.32
CA LEU A 30 -18.49 63.91 18.95
C LEU A 30 -17.22 63.03 18.89
N SER A 31 -16.28 63.19 19.83
CA SER A 31 -15.10 62.32 19.90
C SER A 31 -15.48 60.89 20.28
N VAL A 32 -16.34 60.70 21.28
CA VAL A 32 -16.81 59.35 21.70
C VAL A 32 -17.57 58.65 20.58
N VAL A 33 -18.46 59.36 19.88
CA VAL A 33 -19.19 58.81 18.73
C VAL A 33 -18.23 58.45 17.59
N ARG A 34 -17.23 59.29 17.31
CA ARG A 34 -16.20 59.03 16.29
C ARG A 34 -15.40 57.76 16.62
N ASP A 35 -14.95 57.62 17.86
CA ASP A 35 -14.15 56.47 18.29
C ASP A 35 -14.97 55.17 18.27
N TYR A 36 -16.24 55.23 18.69
CA TYR A 36 -17.17 54.11 18.59
C TYR A 36 -17.41 53.68 17.15
N LEU A 37 -17.67 54.64 16.26
CA LEU A 37 -17.84 54.37 14.83
C LEU A 37 -16.56 53.75 14.27
N HIS A 38 -15.38 54.34 14.52
CA HIS A 38 -14.11 53.83 14.02
C HIS A 38 -13.82 52.40 14.48
N GLY A 39 -14.05 52.08 15.76
CA GLY A 39 -13.90 50.72 16.28
C GLY A 39 -14.85 49.74 15.60
N LYS A 40 -16.11 50.15 15.35
CA LYS A 40 -17.08 49.34 14.63
C LYS A 40 -16.68 49.10 13.16
N TRP A 41 -16.19 50.13 12.48
CA TRP A 41 -15.68 50.03 11.09
C TRP A 41 -14.51 49.06 10.99
N GLU A 42 -13.56 49.11 11.93
CA GLU A 42 -12.40 48.20 11.95
C GLU A 42 -12.83 46.75 12.17
N ILE A 43 -13.76 46.50 13.08
CA ILE A 43 -14.32 45.16 13.32
C ILE A 43 -15.05 44.64 12.07
N GLU A 44 -15.85 45.47 11.41
CA GLU A 44 -16.55 45.09 10.18
C GLU A 44 -15.58 44.81 9.02
N LYS A 45 -14.50 45.60 8.92
CA LYS A 45 -13.44 45.38 7.94
C LYS A 45 -12.75 44.04 8.16
N GLN A 46 -12.30 43.77 9.39
CA GLN A 46 -11.66 42.49 9.73
C GLN A 46 -12.59 41.30 9.51
N LYS A 47 -13.89 41.44 9.80
CA LYS A 47 -14.88 40.41 9.50
C LYS A 47 -14.99 40.16 8.00
N LYS A 48 -15.03 41.22 7.17
CA LYS A 48 -15.07 41.10 5.71
C LYS A 48 -13.80 40.46 5.15
N GLU A 49 -12.62 40.84 5.65
CA GLU A 49 -11.35 40.25 5.23
C GLU A 49 -11.31 38.74 5.52
N LYS A 50 -11.62 38.34 6.76
CA LYS A 50 -11.69 36.91 7.13
C LYS A 50 -12.76 36.16 6.34
N PHE A 51 -13.91 36.79 6.10
CA PHE A 51 -14.97 36.20 5.29
C PHE A 51 -14.54 36.01 3.83
N ASN A 52 -13.81 36.97 3.26
CA ASN A 52 -13.28 36.87 1.90
C ASN A 52 -12.22 35.77 1.78
N GLU A 53 -11.36 35.62 2.80
CA GLU A 53 -10.40 34.52 2.88
C GLU A 53 -11.11 33.16 2.86
N VAL A 54 -12.17 33.00 3.66
CA VAL A 54 -13.00 31.79 3.67
C VAL A 54 -13.67 31.55 2.31
N LEU A 55 -14.19 32.60 1.66
CA LEU A 55 -14.79 32.49 0.34
C LEU A 55 -13.80 31.96 -0.71
N GLU A 56 -12.54 32.42 -0.68
CA GLU A 56 -11.51 31.90 -1.59
C GLU A 56 -11.25 30.40 -1.39
N TYR A 57 -11.28 29.92 -0.14
CA TYR A 57 -11.16 28.49 0.14
C TYR A 57 -12.39 27.70 -0.32
N VAL A 58 -13.59 28.24 -0.09
CA VAL A 58 -14.85 27.62 -0.52
C VAL A 58 -14.91 27.53 -2.04
N GLU A 59 -14.40 28.52 -2.77
CA GLU A 59 -14.34 28.51 -4.23
C GLU A 59 -13.36 27.46 -4.76
N LYS A 60 -12.25 27.20 -4.03
CA LYS A 60 -11.27 26.15 -4.38
C LYS A 60 -11.75 24.75 -4.02
N TYR A 61 -12.66 24.62 -3.05
CA TYR A 61 -13.11 23.34 -2.52
C TYR A 61 -13.64 22.36 -3.59
N PRO A 62 -14.52 22.75 -4.54
CA PRO A 62 -14.98 21.84 -5.59
C PRO A 62 -13.85 21.26 -6.44
N LYS A 63 -12.81 22.05 -6.73
CA LYS A 63 -11.65 21.59 -7.51
C LYS A 63 -10.85 20.55 -6.75
N TRP A 64 -10.56 20.80 -5.47
CA TRP A 64 -9.85 19.83 -4.63
C TRP A 64 -10.67 18.55 -4.40
N HIS A 65 -11.98 18.69 -4.24
CA HIS A 65 -12.87 17.56 -4.13
C HIS A 65 -12.84 16.70 -5.40
N GLN A 66 -12.96 17.32 -6.57
CA GLN A 66 -12.87 16.64 -7.86
C GLN A 66 -11.52 15.92 -8.04
N GLN A 67 -10.41 16.60 -7.74
CA GLN A 67 -9.07 16.00 -7.77
C GLN A 67 -8.98 14.77 -6.85
N SER A 68 -9.57 14.85 -5.65
CA SER A 68 -9.56 13.72 -4.72
C SER A 68 -10.37 12.53 -5.24
N ILE A 69 -11.47 12.77 -5.95
CA ILE A 69 -12.26 11.73 -6.60
C ILE A 69 -11.44 11.10 -7.73
N GLU A 70 -10.84 11.90 -8.60
CA GLU A 70 -10.01 11.42 -9.71
C GLU A 70 -8.83 10.57 -9.22
N ILE A 71 -8.15 11.00 -8.16
CA ILE A 71 -7.07 10.22 -7.54
C ILE A 71 -7.60 8.88 -7.02
N ARG A 72 -8.76 8.87 -6.36
CA ARG A 72 -9.37 7.66 -5.83
C ARG A 72 -9.79 6.69 -6.94
N ASP A 73 -10.35 7.21 -8.02
CA ASP A 73 -10.79 6.42 -9.17
C ASP A 73 -9.58 5.80 -9.88
N ASN A 74 -8.52 6.59 -10.14
CA ASN A 74 -7.28 6.10 -10.72
C ASN A 74 -6.61 5.04 -9.83
N LEU A 75 -6.63 5.24 -8.50
CA LEU A 75 -6.09 4.26 -7.56
C LEU A 75 -6.93 2.99 -7.54
N ALA A 76 -8.26 3.10 -7.57
CA ALA A 76 -9.15 1.95 -7.60
C ALA A 76 -8.94 1.12 -8.89
N GLU A 77 -8.81 1.78 -10.04
CA GLU A 77 -8.47 1.13 -11.31
C GLU A 77 -7.11 0.44 -11.24
N SER A 78 -6.10 1.12 -10.70
CA SER A 78 -4.75 0.56 -10.55
C SER A 78 -4.74 -0.68 -9.64
N ILE A 79 -5.49 -0.66 -8.53
CA ILE A 79 -5.66 -1.81 -7.64
C ILE A 79 -6.37 -2.96 -8.36
N TYR A 80 -7.39 -2.66 -9.16
CA TYR A 80 -8.11 -3.66 -9.94
C TYR A 80 -7.19 -4.34 -10.97
N LEU A 81 -6.44 -3.55 -11.76
CA LEU A 81 -5.49 -4.06 -12.74
C LEU A 81 -4.41 -4.93 -12.07
N LEU A 82 -3.84 -4.45 -10.96
CA LEU A 82 -2.86 -5.21 -10.20
C LEU A 82 -3.42 -6.53 -9.68
N SER A 83 -4.67 -6.54 -9.19
CA SER A 83 -5.34 -7.76 -8.73
C SER A 83 -5.49 -8.78 -9.87
N GLU A 84 -5.80 -8.33 -11.09
CA GLU A 84 -5.95 -9.23 -12.22
C GLU A 84 -4.60 -9.75 -12.71
N GLU A 85 -3.55 -8.91 -12.75
CA GLU A 85 -2.18 -9.33 -13.05
C GLU A 85 -1.67 -10.36 -12.04
N MET A 86 -1.90 -10.13 -10.74
CA MET A 86 -1.53 -11.09 -9.69
C MET A 86 -2.23 -12.44 -9.87
N LYS A 87 -3.50 -12.44 -10.28
CA LYS A 87 -4.25 -13.66 -10.56
C LYS A 87 -3.69 -14.42 -11.77
N GLN A 88 -3.36 -13.72 -12.85
CA GLN A 88 -2.73 -14.32 -14.03
C GLN A 88 -1.35 -14.90 -13.71
N MET A 89 -0.56 -14.16 -12.94
CA MET A 89 0.74 -14.60 -12.47
C MET A 89 0.63 -15.84 -11.58
N ASN A 90 -0.34 -15.88 -10.66
CA ASN A 90 -0.56 -17.03 -9.78
C ASN A 90 -0.96 -18.29 -10.57
N ASN A 91 -1.83 -18.14 -11.57
CA ASN A 91 -2.19 -19.25 -12.47
C ASN A 91 -0.96 -19.76 -13.24
N SER A 92 -0.15 -18.85 -13.79
CA SER A 92 1.07 -19.20 -14.51
C SER A 92 2.09 -19.91 -13.61
N MET A 93 2.21 -19.47 -12.36
CA MET A 93 3.06 -20.10 -11.34
C MET A 93 2.61 -21.52 -11.02
N HIS A 94 1.31 -21.75 -10.86
CA HIS A 94 0.77 -23.10 -10.64
C HIS A 94 1.03 -24.05 -11.81
N GLU A 95 0.90 -23.58 -13.06
CA GLU A 95 1.22 -24.41 -14.23
C GLU A 95 2.72 -24.72 -14.34
N LEU A 96 3.58 -23.76 -14.00
CA LEU A 96 5.03 -23.98 -13.92
C LEU A 96 5.39 -24.97 -12.82
N GLU A 97 4.79 -24.87 -11.64
CA GLU A 97 4.99 -25.80 -10.53
C GLU A 97 4.64 -27.23 -10.94
N LYS A 98 3.47 -27.41 -11.56
CA LYS A 98 3.01 -28.70 -12.07
C LYS A 98 3.98 -29.27 -13.12
N THR A 99 4.39 -28.46 -14.10
CA THR A 99 5.35 -28.86 -15.14
C THR A 99 6.71 -29.23 -14.54
N SER A 100 7.15 -28.49 -13.52
CA SER A 100 8.39 -28.76 -12.79
C SER A 100 8.34 -30.10 -12.05
N HIS A 101 7.26 -30.37 -11.31
CA HIS A 101 7.08 -31.64 -10.61
C HIS A 101 7.03 -32.82 -11.59
N GLU A 102 6.36 -32.66 -12.73
CA GLU A 102 6.36 -33.69 -13.79
C GLU A 102 7.76 -33.90 -14.37
N GLY A 103 8.52 -32.83 -14.61
CA GLY A 103 9.92 -32.89 -15.07
C GLY A 103 10.84 -33.62 -14.08
N LEU A 104 10.65 -33.40 -12.77
CA LEU A 104 11.36 -34.15 -11.74
C LEU A 104 11.01 -35.64 -11.77
N ALA A 105 9.73 -35.97 -11.90
CA ALA A 105 9.28 -37.36 -12.02
C ALA A 105 9.87 -38.07 -13.25
N LEU A 106 9.94 -37.37 -14.39
CA LEU A 106 10.62 -37.87 -15.59
C LEU A 106 12.12 -38.11 -15.35
N THR A 107 12.77 -37.21 -14.62
CA THR A 107 14.20 -37.32 -14.28
C THR A 107 14.48 -38.51 -13.38
N TRP A 108 13.71 -38.70 -12.30
CA TRP A 108 13.83 -39.88 -11.44
C TRP A 108 13.58 -41.15 -12.23
N ARG A 109 12.54 -41.18 -13.07
CA ARG A 109 12.27 -42.32 -13.95
C ARG A 109 13.44 -42.67 -14.86
N TYR A 110 14.06 -41.67 -15.48
CA TYR A 110 15.23 -41.88 -16.34
C TYR A 110 16.38 -42.51 -15.57
N ARG A 111 16.69 -42.00 -14.37
CA ARG A 111 17.77 -42.54 -13.51
C ARG A 111 17.51 -43.98 -13.09
N ILE A 112 16.27 -44.29 -12.68
CA ILE A 112 15.85 -45.66 -12.32
C ILE A 112 16.05 -46.62 -13.49
N LEU A 113 15.57 -46.25 -14.67
CA LEU A 113 15.69 -47.10 -15.86
C LEU A 113 17.14 -47.32 -16.27
N ARG A 114 17.93 -46.24 -16.30
CA ARG A 114 19.35 -46.30 -16.63
C ARG A 114 20.13 -47.18 -15.65
N PHE A 115 19.92 -47.00 -14.35
CA PHE A 115 20.60 -47.79 -13.34
C PHE A 115 20.22 -49.28 -13.43
N ASN A 116 18.95 -49.58 -13.73
CA ASN A 116 18.53 -50.95 -13.98
C ASN A 116 19.17 -51.57 -15.23
N ASP A 117 19.38 -50.77 -16.29
CA ASP A 117 20.09 -51.23 -17.48
C ASP A 117 21.57 -51.49 -17.18
N GLU A 118 22.21 -50.65 -16.35
CA GLU A 118 23.58 -50.86 -15.86
C GLU A 118 23.70 -52.17 -15.07
N ILE A 119 22.76 -52.44 -14.16
CA ILE A 119 22.66 -53.72 -13.43
C ILE A 119 22.53 -54.90 -14.41
N LYS A 120 21.66 -54.79 -15.43
CA LYS A 120 21.48 -55.85 -16.43
C LYS A 120 22.73 -56.10 -17.27
N GLN A 121 23.57 -55.09 -17.46
CA GLN A 121 24.87 -55.20 -18.12
C GLN A 121 25.96 -55.78 -17.20
N GLY A 122 25.63 -56.08 -15.94
CA GLY A 122 26.58 -56.63 -14.97
C GLY A 122 27.51 -55.58 -14.36
N ILE A 123 27.18 -54.29 -14.48
CA ILE A 123 27.94 -53.21 -13.85
C ILE A 123 27.69 -53.26 -12.34
N ARG A 124 28.77 -53.32 -11.56
CA ARG A 124 28.70 -53.27 -10.09
C ARG A 124 28.65 -51.83 -9.61
N HIS A 125 27.93 -51.60 -8.52
CA HIS A 125 27.76 -50.28 -7.91
C HIS A 125 28.00 -50.33 -6.40
N THR A 126 28.35 -49.18 -5.83
CA THR A 126 28.47 -49.00 -4.38
C THR A 126 27.10 -48.97 -3.73
N GLU A 127 27.03 -49.30 -2.44
CA GLU A 127 25.79 -49.22 -1.65
C GLU A 127 25.19 -47.81 -1.67
N GLU A 128 26.04 -46.77 -1.63
CA GLU A 128 25.60 -45.38 -1.72
C GLU A 128 24.86 -45.06 -3.02
N HIS A 129 25.34 -45.57 -4.17
CA HIS A 129 24.66 -45.37 -5.44
C HIS A 129 23.29 -46.06 -5.46
N PHE A 130 23.18 -47.26 -4.87
CA PHE A 130 21.89 -47.92 -4.68
C PHE A 130 20.95 -47.09 -3.80
N ASN A 131 21.44 -46.54 -2.68
CA ASN A 131 20.62 -45.73 -1.77
C ASN A 131 20.05 -44.49 -2.47
N GLN A 132 20.86 -43.80 -3.29
CA GLN A 132 20.41 -42.67 -4.10
C GLN A 132 19.28 -43.06 -5.07
N ILE A 133 19.40 -44.23 -5.71
CA ILE A 133 18.36 -44.73 -6.61
C ILE A 133 17.11 -45.16 -5.84
N LEU A 134 17.24 -45.77 -4.66
CA LEU A 134 16.11 -46.11 -3.79
C LEU A 134 15.35 -44.86 -3.30
N GLU A 135 16.04 -43.75 -3.06
CA GLU A 135 15.40 -42.46 -2.81
C GLU A 135 14.62 -41.96 -4.02
N ASP A 136 15.23 -42.00 -5.21
CA ASP A 136 14.57 -41.59 -6.46
C ASP A 136 13.33 -42.46 -6.73
N ILE A 137 13.38 -43.77 -6.46
CA ILE A 137 12.22 -44.68 -6.51
C ILE A 137 11.13 -44.22 -5.53
N THR A 138 11.49 -43.83 -4.31
CA THR A 138 10.53 -43.38 -3.29
C THR A 138 9.85 -42.09 -3.71
N LYS A 139 10.61 -41.10 -4.21
CA LYS A 139 10.09 -39.83 -4.73
C LYS A 139 9.18 -40.06 -5.94
N TYR A 140 9.61 -40.90 -6.88
CA TYR A 140 8.86 -41.27 -8.07
C TYR A 140 7.53 -41.98 -7.75
N ASN A 141 7.56 -42.98 -6.87
CA ASN A 141 6.34 -43.71 -6.47
C ASN A 141 5.34 -42.80 -5.74
N ARG A 142 5.83 -41.88 -4.89
CA ARG A 142 4.98 -40.87 -4.24
C ARG A 142 4.30 -40.00 -5.28
N TYR A 143 5.07 -39.44 -6.22
CA TYR A 143 4.53 -38.62 -7.29
C TYR A 143 3.47 -39.36 -8.13
N CYS A 144 3.75 -40.61 -8.53
CA CYS A 144 2.80 -41.43 -9.30
C CYS A 144 1.51 -41.72 -8.53
N LYS A 145 1.61 -41.93 -7.21
CA LYS A 145 0.44 -42.14 -6.34
C LYS A 145 -0.44 -40.89 -6.25
N GLU A 146 0.19 -39.72 -6.15
CA GLU A 146 -0.49 -38.42 -6.12
C GLU A 146 -1.03 -38.01 -7.49
N HIS A 147 -0.47 -38.56 -8.58
CA HIS A 147 -0.84 -38.24 -9.97
C HIS A 147 -1.23 -39.50 -10.76
N PRO A 148 -2.42 -40.09 -10.54
CA PRO A 148 -2.82 -41.36 -11.17
C PRO A 148 -2.85 -41.37 -12.71
N LYS A 149 -2.91 -40.19 -13.35
CA LYS A 149 -2.85 -40.05 -14.81
C LYS A 149 -1.43 -40.13 -15.37
N PHE A 150 -0.41 -39.97 -14.52
CA PHE A 150 0.98 -40.05 -14.92
C PHE A 150 1.38 -41.53 -15.12
N PRO A 151 2.01 -41.89 -16.26
CA PRO A 151 2.23 -43.29 -16.62
C PRO A 151 3.35 -43.93 -15.79
N ASN A 152 2.96 -44.62 -14.71
CA ASN A 152 3.86 -45.31 -13.79
C ASN A 152 4.44 -46.63 -14.35
N ASP A 153 3.64 -47.35 -15.14
CA ASP A 153 3.92 -48.74 -15.57
C ASP A 153 5.27 -48.94 -16.28
N LYS A 154 5.88 -47.85 -16.77
CA LYS A 154 7.18 -47.87 -17.45
C LYS A 154 8.36 -48.25 -16.54
N ALA A 155 8.28 -48.01 -15.23
CA ALA A 155 9.41 -48.22 -14.30
C ALA A 155 9.23 -49.40 -13.34
N VAL A 156 8.03 -50.00 -13.27
CA VAL A 156 7.67 -51.01 -12.25
C VAL A 156 8.65 -52.19 -12.23
N CYS A 157 8.91 -52.80 -13.39
CA CYS A 157 9.84 -53.93 -13.47
C CYS A 157 11.30 -53.54 -13.14
N ALA A 158 11.70 -52.31 -13.48
CA ALA A 158 13.04 -51.82 -13.15
C ALA A 158 13.18 -51.61 -11.63
N ILE A 159 12.17 -51.03 -10.98
CA ILE A 159 12.11 -50.83 -9.54
C ILE A 159 12.21 -52.17 -8.80
N GLU A 160 11.45 -53.17 -9.24
CA GLU A 160 11.47 -54.51 -8.64
C GLU A 160 12.85 -55.16 -8.75
N ASN A 161 13.47 -55.12 -9.94
CA ASN A 161 14.81 -55.67 -10.14
C ASN A 161 15.87 -54.96 -9.29
N ILE A 162 15.85 -53.63 -9.22
CA ILE A 162 16.79 -52.84 -8.40
C ILE A 162 16.68 -53.23 -6.92
N ARG A 163 15.45 -53.32 -6.38
CA ARG A 163 15.24 -53.72 -4.98
C ARG A 163 15.74 -55.13 -4.72
N ARG A 164 15.50 -56.06 -5.64
CA ARG A 164 15.99 -57.44 -5.54
C ARG A 164 17.51 -57.50 -5.50
N VAL A 165 18.19 -56.82 -6.43
CA VAL A 165 19.66 -56.83 -6.51
C VAL A 165 20.27 -56.14 -5.28
N TYR A 166 19.70 -55.03 -4.81
CA TYR A 166 20.14 -54.41 -3.57
C TYR A 166 20.08 -55.38 -2.38
N GLN A 167 18.97 -56.10 -2.22
CA GLN A 167 18.78 -57.07 -1.15
C GLN A 167 19.84 -58.20 -1.23
N GLN A 168 20.08 -58.74 -2.43
CA GLN A 168 21.11 -59.75 -2.66
C GLN A 168 22.50 -59.23 -2.30
N CYS A 169 22.87 -58.04 -2.76
CA CYS A 169 24.17 -57.46 -2.44
C CYS A 169 24.35 -57.15 -0.95
N SER A 170 23.28 -56.77 -0.26
CA SER A 170 23.29 -56.54 1.19
C SER A 170 23.48 -57.83 1.98
N GLU A 171 22.79 -58.91 1.60
CA GLU A 171 22.91 -60.22 2.24
C GLU A 171 24.28 -60.87 2.01
N GLU A 172 24.82 -60.74 0.80
CA GLU A 172 26.10 -61.33 0.40
C GLU A 172 27.31 -60.45 0.75
N GLY A 173 27.09 -59.19 1.14
CA GLY A 173 28.16 -58.19 1.30
C GLY A 173 28.90 -57.91 0.00
N SER A 174 28.21 -57.99 -1.14
CA SER A 174 28.79 -58.01 -2.50
C SER A 174 28.67 -56.68 -3.25
N PHE A 175 28.48 -55.56 -2.54
CA PHE A 175 28.64 -54.21 -3.13
C PHE A 175 30.07 -53.99 -3.67
N LEU A 176 30.23 -53.05 -4.62
CA LEU A 176 31.52 -52.72 -5.24
C LEU A 176 32.59 -52.33 -4.21
#